data_AF-A0A2K1WW73-F1
#
_entry.id   AF-A0A2K1WW73-F1
#
_cell.length_a   1.000
_cell.length_b   1.000
_cell.length_c   1.000
_cell.angle_alpha   90.00
_cell.angle_beta   90.00
_cell.angle_gamma   90.00
#
_symmetry.space_group_name_H-M   'P 1'
#
loop_
_entity.id
_entity.type
_entity.pdbx_description
1 polymer ?
#
loop_
_entity_poly.entity_id
_entity_poly.type
_entity_poly.pdbx_seq_one_letter_code
_entity_poly.pdbx_strand_id
1 'polypeptide(L)'
;MITLYKTSHESIISKINGLKLVFPFLEKPKTRNLNLIKACFIHTNHFNALIQGNHIHLMHLKQDVFLQKQNENHHNIFQGTITPIERSLTFANKTQQQRFLESLNYVLNFYPNLSIIAKPLHDRLRKNRILWSDEHIRIIQQIKK
;
A
#
# COMPACT_ATOMS: atom_id res chain seq x y z
N MET A 1 -4.06 -24.15 -24.68
CA MET A 1 -5.46 -23.80 -24.35
C MET A 1 -5.99 -24.89 -23.41
N ILE A 2 -6.12 -24.61 -22.10
CA ILE A 2 -6.61 -25.61 -21.13
C ILE A 2 -8.12 -25.41 -21.02
N THR A 3 -8.90 -26.29 -21.63
CA THR A 3 -10.34 -26.37 -21.37
C THR A 3 -10.55 -26.97 -19.98
N LEU A 4 -11.13 -26.19 -19.05
CA LEU A 4 -11.42 -26.61 -17.67
C LEU A 4 -12.48 -27.72 -17.57
N TYR A 5 -13.17 -28.02 -18.66
CA TYR A 5 -14.21 -29.02 -18.72
C TYR A 5 -14.15 -29.81 -20.03
N LYS A 6 -14.64 -31.04 -19.97
CA LYS A 6 -14.87 -31.93 -21.11
C LYS A 6 -16.38 -32.06 -21.33
N THR A 7 -16.81 -32.03 -22.59
CA THR A 7 -18.21 -32.20 -22.98
C THR A 7 -18.39 -33.55 -23.67
N SER A 8 -19.34 -34.37 -23.21
CA SER A 8 -19.86 -35.54 -23.96
C SER A 8 -21.26 -35.23 -24.52
N HIS A 9 -21.87 -36.18 -25.22
CA HIS A 9 -23.27 -36.04 -25.65
C HIS A 9 -24.28 -36.05 -24.50
N GLU A 10 -23.87 -36.50 -23.32
CA GLU A 10 -24.75 -36.76 -22.18
C GLU A 10 -24.41 -35.93 -20.93
N SER A 11 -23.20 -35.34 -20.86
CA SER A 11 -22.81 -34.54 -19.69
C SER A 11 -21.68 -33.53 -19.97
N ILE A 12 -21.57 -32.54 -19.09
CA ILE A 12 -20.37 -31.72 -18.91
C ILE A 12 -19.63 -32.24 -17.69
N ILE A 13 -18.34 -32.51 -17.86
CA ILE A 13 -17.45 -32.99 -16.79
C ILE A 13 -16.39 -31.93 -16.55
N SER A 14 -16.32 -31.38 -15.34
CA SER A 14 -15.26 -30.47 -14.91
C SER A 14 -14.45 -31.11 -13.79
N LYS A 15 -13.14 -30.82 -13.74
CA LYS A 15 -12.27 -31.28 -12.65
C LYS A 15 -11.73 -30.07 -11.92
N ILE A 16 -12.18 -29.87 -10.69
CA ILE A 16 -11.80 -28.73 -9.84
C ILE A 16 -11.18 -29.32 -8.57
N ASN A 17 -9.93 -28.97 -8.29
CA ASN A 17 -9.20 -29.43 -7.09
C ASN A 17 -9.25 -30.94 -6.86
N GLY A 18 -9.12 -31.73 -7.94
CA GLY A 18 -9.18 -33.19 -7.88
C GLY A 18 -10.59 -33.79 -7.87
N LEU A 19 -11.61 -33.02 -7.49
CA LEU A 19 -13.01 -33.43 -7.51
C LEU A 19 -13.57 -33.39 -8.93
N LYS A 20 -14.24 -34.48 -9.31
CA LYS A 20 -14.92 -34.62 -10.61
C LYS A 20 -16.37 -34.16 -10.45
N LEU A 21 -16.70 -33.04 -11.05
CA LEU A 21 -18.05 -32.50 -11.11
C LEU A 21 -18.70 -32.92 -12.42
N VAL A 22 -19.86 -33.57 -12.36
CA VAL A 22 -20.60 -34.07 -13.54
C VAL A 22 -21.96 -33.41 -13.57
N PHE A 23 -22.24 -32.70 -14.67
CA PHE A 23 -23.55 -32.13 -14.97
C PHE A 23 -24.19 -32.93 -16.09
N PRO A 24 -25.10 -33.86 -15.79
CA PRO A 24 -25.82 -34.61 -16.82
C PRO A 24 -26.80 -33.70 -17.55
N PHE A 25 -26.96 -33.92 -18.85
CA PHE A 25 -28.00 -33.25 -19.63
C PHE A 25 -29.31 -34.01 -19.49
N LEU A 26 -30.39 -33.29 -19.16
CA LEU A 26 -31.74 -33.87 -19.11
C LEU A 26 -32.26 -34.24 -20.50
N GLU A 27 -31.78 -33.54 -21.54
CA GLU A 27 -32.11 -33.77 -22.95
C GLU A 27 -30.84 -33.63 -23.80
N LYS A 28 -30.82 -34.23 -25.00
CA LYS A 28 -29.68 -34.11 -25.92
C LYS A 28 -29.40 -32.62 -26.23
N PRO A 29 -28.22 -32.10 -25.86
CA PRO A 29 -27.92 -30.69 -26.05
C PRO A 29 -27.77 -30.40 -27.54
N LYS A 30 -28.36 -29.29 -28.00
CA LYS A 30 -28.12 -28.81 -29.37
C LYS A 30 -26.65 -28.42 -29.50
N THR A 31 -25.93 -28.98 -30.46
CA THR A 31 -24.49 -28.72 -30.71
C THR A 31 -24.15 -27.22 -30.75
N ARG A 32 -25.06 -26.41 -31.30
CA ARG A 32 -24.98 -24.95 -31.30
C ARG A 32 -24.82 -24.35 -29.90
N ASN A 33 -25.60 -24.81 -28.92
CA ASN A 33 -25.57 -24.28 -27.56
C ASN A 33 -24.26 -24.64 -26.85
N LEU A 34 -23.74 -25.85 -27.05
CA LEU A 34 -22.43 -26.26 -26.51
C LEU A 34 -21.30 -25.42 -27.10
N ASN A 35 -21.36 -25.13 -28.39
CA ASN A 35 -20.35 -24.29 -29.06
C ASN A 35 -20.42 -22.83 -28.59
N LEU A 36 -21.62 -22.29 -28.33
CA LEU A 36 -21.78 -20.96 -27.74
C LEU A 36 -21.18 -20.88 -26.33
N ILE A 37 -21.40 -21.90 -25.48
CA ILE A 37 -20.80 -21.96 -24.14
C ILE A 37 -19.28 -22.02 -24.23
N LYS A 38 -18.72 -22.82 -25.15
CA LYS A 38 -17.27 -22.87 -25.41
C LYS A 38 -16.73 -21.51 -25.84
N ALA A 39 -17.39 -20.84 -26.78
CA ALA A 39 -16.99 -19.52 -27.25
C ALA A 39 -17.01 -18.49 -26.10
N CYS A 40 -18.11 -18.41 -25.34
CA CYS A 40 -18.23 -17.54 -24.17
C CYS A 40 -17.07 -17.77 -23.20
N PHE A 41 -16.78 -19.02 -22.86
CA PHE A 41 -15.69 -19.36 -21.96
C PHE A 41 -14.31 -18.88 -22.47
N ILE A 42 -14.04 -19.05 -23.76
CA ILE A 42 -12.79 -18.56 -24.37
C ILE A 42 -12.71 -17.04 -24.30
N HIS A 43 -13.79 -16.33 -24.63
CA HIS A 43 -13.85 -14.87 -24.56
C HIS A 43 -13.66 -14.37 -23.13
N THR A 44 -14.29 -14.99 -22.14
CA THR A 44 -14.12 -14.63 -20.72
C THR A 44 -12.66 -14.78 -20.28
N ASN A 45 -12.00 -15.88 -20.65
CA ASN A 45 -10.59 -16.08 -20.31
C ASN A 45 -9.68 -15.04 -20.96
N HIS A 46 -9.95 -14.70 -22.22
CA HIS A 46 -9.18 -13.68 -22.92
C HIS A 46 -9.36 -12.29 -22.27
N PHE A 47 -10.60 -11.94 -21.91
CA PHE A 47 -10.91 -10.69 -21.23
C PHE A 47 -10.25 -10.62 -19.85
N ASN A 48 -10.29 -11.71 -19.08
CA ASN A 48 -9.62 -11.80 -17.80
C ASN A 48 -8.10 -11.63 -17.93
N ALA A 49 -7.47 -12.24 -18.95
CA ALA A 49 -6.05 -12.07 -19.21
C ALA A 49 -5.70 -10.60 -19.54
N LEU A 50 -6.53 -9.92 -20.34
CA LEU A 50 -6.37 -8.50 -20.65
C LEU A 50 -6.50 -7.61 -19.39
N ILE A 51 -7.50 -7.88 -18.54
CA ILE A 51 -7.66 -7.15 -17.26
C ILE A 51 -6.41 -7.32 -16.39
N GLN A 52 -5.91 -8.56 -16.26
CA GLN A 52 -4.72 -8.83 -15.45
C GLN A 52 -3.48 -8.13 -16.00
N GLY A 53 -3.28 -8.15 -17.33
CA GLY A 53 -2.19 -7.42 -17.99
C GLY A 53 -2.27 -5.91 -17.73
N ASN A 54 -3.45 -5.31 -17.89
CA ASN A 54 -3.67 -3.89 -17.63
C ASN A 54 -3.44 -3.54 -16.15
N HIS A 55 -3.87 -4.40 -15.22
CA HIS A 55 -3.63 -4.19 -13.79
C HIS A 55 -2.13 -4.19 -13.47
N ILE A 56 -1.37 -5.14 -14.00
CA ILE A 56 0.10 -5.20 -13.84
C ILE A 56 0.74 -3.93 -14.39
N HIS A 57 0.37 -3.51 -15.61
CA HIS A 57 0.91 -2.29 -16.21
C HIS A 57 0.62 -1.04 -15.38
N LEU A 58 -0.61 -0.89 -14.87
CA LEU A 58 -0.98 0.20 -13.98
C LEU A 58 -0.19 0.18 -12.66
N MET A 59 0.11 -1.00 -12.11
CA MET A 59 0.96 -1.12 -10.92
C MET A 59 2.39 -0.64 -11.20
N HIS A 60 2.98 -1.02 -12.34
CA HIS A 60 4.30 -0.52 -12.75
C HIS A 60 4.31 1.00 -12.91
N LEU A 61 3.33 1.57 -13.63
CA LEU A 61 3.22 3.02 -13.80
C LEU A 61 3.10 3.76 -12.46
N LYS A 62 2.31 3.24 -11.52
CA LYS A 62 2.20 3.82 -10.17
C LYS A 62 3.53 3.79 -9.43
N GLN A 63 4.26 2.68 -9.53
CA GLN A 63 5.58 2.54 -8.93
C GLN A 63 6.57 3.53 -9.53
N ASP A 64 6.58 3.69 -10.86
CA ASP A 64 7.47 4.62 -11.56
C ASP A 64 7.19 6.07 -11.17
N VAL A 65 5.91 6.47 -11.12
CA VAL A 65 5.51 7.82 -10.64
C VAL A 65 5.92 8.03 -9.19
N PHE A 66 5.80 7.01 -8.33
CA PHE A 66 6.23 7.09 -6.94
C PHE A 66 7.75 7.29 -6.83
N LEU A 67 8.53 6.53 -7.58
CA LEU A 67 9.99 6.65 -7.64
C LEU A 67 10.43 8.00 -8.21
N GLN A 68 9.75 8.50 -9.25
CA GLN A 68 10.02 9.81 -9.80
C GLN A 68 9.77 10.92 -8.76
N LYS A 69 8.64 10.86 -8.03
CA LYS A 69 8.34 11.82 -6.96
C LYS A 69 9.36 11.77 -5.83
N GLN A 70 9.85 10.58 -5.48
CA GLN A 70 10.96 10.41 -4.53
C GLN A 70 12.23 11.08 -5.06
N ASN A 71 12.60 10.85 -6.32
CA ASN A 71 13.80 11.43 -6.93
C ASN A 71 13.72 12.95 -7.07
N GLU A 72 12.55 13.50 -7.41
CA GLU A 72 12.28 14.95 -7.42
C GLU A 72 12.39 15.54 -6.02
N ASN A 73 11.86 14.86 -5.00
CA ASN A 73 12.03 15.28 -3.61
C ASN A 73 13.51 15.25 -3.20
N HIS A 74 14.27 14.20 -3.55
CA HIS A 74 15.70 14.14 -3.29
C HIS A 74 16.46 15.25 -4.04
N HIS A 75 16.20 15.48 -5.32
CA HIS A 75 16.82 16.58 -6.09
C HIS A 75 16.48 17.96 -5.50
N ASN A 76 15.24 18.17 -5.06
CA ASN A 76 14.83 19.41 -4.39
C ASN A 76 15.49 19.55 -3.00
N ILE A 77 15.79 18.44 -2.30
CA ILE A 77 16.58 18.42 -1.06
C ILE A 77 18.07 18.70 -1.32
N PHE A 78 18.61 18.30 -2.48
CA PHE A 78 20.01 18.57 -2.86
C PHE A 78 20.21 19.99 -3.42
N GLN A 79 19.25 20.54 -4.17
CA GLN A 79 19.35 21.88 -4.79
C GLN A 79 18.86 23.01 -3.86
N GLY A 80 17.93 22.72 -2.95
CA GLY A 80 17.54 23.64 -1.86
C GLY A 80 18.11 23.15 -0.55
N THR A 81 18.96 23.94 0.11
CA THR A 81 19.54 23.62 1.44
C THR A 81 18.43 23.36 2.47
N ILE A 82 17.97 22.12 2.57
CA ILE A 82 17.13 21.63 3.66
C ILE A 82 17.92 20.50 4.30
N THR A 83 18.60 20.83 5.40
CA THR A 83 19.19 19.85 6.29
C THR A 83 18.07 18.91 6.75
N PRO A 84 18.15 17.59 6.49
CA PRO A 84 17.19 16.65 7.02
C PRO A 84 17.13 16.78 8.55
N ILE A 85 15.93 16.86 9.12
CA ILE A 85 15.70 16.86 10.58
C ILE A 85 16.34 15.61 11.24
N GLU A 86 16.70 14.61 10.44
CA GLU A 86 17.46 13.43 10.86
C GLU A 86 18.80 13.77 11.53
N ARG A 87 19.50 14.85 11.16
CA ARG A 87 20.83 15.15 11.74
C ARG A 87 20.84 16.07 12.97
N SER A 88 19.76 16.78 13.29
CA SER A 88 19.80 17.72 14.40
C SER A 88 19.18 17.11 15.67
N LEU A 89 20.02 16.95 16.71
CA LEU A 89 19.60 16.68 18.09
C LEU A 89 19.00 17.93 18.76
N THR A 90 19.07 19.07 18.06
CA THR A 90 18.62 20.38 18.49
C THR A 90 17.75 21.01 17.39
N PHE A 91 16.66 21.67 17.76
CA PHE A 91 15.86 22.44 16.81
C PHE A 91 16.43 23.86 16.73
N ALA A 92 16.89 24.28 15.55
CA ALA A 92 17.48 25.61 15.37
C ALA A 92 16.42 26.72 15.54
N ASN A 93 15.20 26.47 15.06
CA ASN A 93 14.11 27.45 15.05
C ASN A 93 12.85 26.90 15.72
N LYS A 94 12.06 27.79 16.35
CA LYS A 94 10.76 27.46 16.96
C LYS A 94 9.81 26.76 15.99
N THR A 95 9.82 27.17 14.72
CA THR A 95 9.00 26.57 13.66
C THR A 95 9.36 25.10 13.40
N GLN A 96 10.64 24.74 13.48
CA GLN A 96 11.08 23.35 13.32
C GLN A 96 10.62 22.49 14.50
N GLN A 97 10.72 23.02 15.72
CA GLN A 97 10.22 22.36 16.92
C GLN A 97 8.69 22.16 16.87
N GLN A 98 7.94 23.17 16.40
CA GLN A 98 6.49 23.07 16.24
C GLN A 98 6.09 22.00 15.22
N ARG A 99 6.70 22.00 14.03
CA ARG A 99 6.43 20.98 12.99
C ARG A 99 6.76 19.56 13.48
N PHE A 100 7.85 19.40 14.22
CA PHE A 100 8.20 18.11 14.82
C PHE A 100 7.13 17.65 15.83
N LEU A 101 6.69 18.53 16.73
CA LEU A 101 5.67 18.19 17.72
C LEU A 101 4.28 17.97 17.11
N GLU A 102 3.94 18.68 16.04
CA GLU A 102 2.73 18.44 15.26
C GLU A 102 2.77 17.06 14.60
N SER A 103 3.91 16.66 14.03
CA SER A 103 4.08 15.31 13.48
C SER A 103 4.01 14.23 14.56
N LEU A 104 4.56 14.52 15.75
CA LEU A 104 4.52 13.61 16.90
C LEU A 104 3.09 13.41 17.41
N ASN A 105 2.26 14.46 17.43
CA ASN A 105 0.85 14.37 17.84
C ASN A 105 0.04 13.34 17.06
N TYR A 106 0.32 13.14 15.77
CA TYR A 106 -0.34 12.08 14.98
C TYR A 106 0.02 10.68 15.48
N VAL A 107 1.25 10.50 15.96
CA VAL A 107 1.78 9.22 16.45
C VAL A 107 1.38 8.97 17.92
N LEU A 108 1.19 10.02 18.72
CA LEU A 108 0.81 9.92 20.13
C LEU A 108 -0.48 9.13 20.36
N ASN A 109 -1.44 9.21 19.43
CA ASN A 109 -2.69 8.47 19.51
C ASN A 109 -2.50 6.94 19.43
N PHE A 110 -1.37 6.48 18.90
CA PHE A 110 -1.04 5.06 18.74
C PHE A 110 -0.15 4.52 19.86
N TYR A 111 0.54 5.39 20.60
CA TYR A 111 1.49 5.02 21.65
C TYR A 111 1.28 5.87 22.91
N PRO A 112 0.45 5.43 23.88
CA PRO A 112 0.11 6.22 25.06
C PRO A 112 1.34 6.54 25.94
N ASN A 113 2.33 5.64 26.00
CA ASN A 113 3.58 5.87 26.74
C ASN A 113 4.42 7.01 26.14
N LEU A 114 4.31 7.24 24.83
CA LEU A 114 5.01 8.30 24.11
C LEU A 114 4.48 9.69 24.52
N SER A 115 3.20 9.78 24.89
CA SER A 115 2.57 11.03 25.34
C SER A 115 3.18 11.54 26.65
N ILE A 116 3.48 10.62 27.57
CA ILE A 116 4.13 10.93 28.85
C ILE A 116 5.56 11.43 28.61
N ILE A 117 6.30 10.76 27.71
CA ILE A 117 7.68 11.09 27.35
C ILE A 117 7.77 12.42 26.59
N ALA A 118 6.79 12.74 25.75
CA ALA A 118 6.74 13.95 24.94
C ALA A 118 6.26 15.20 25.72
N LYS A 119 5.67 15.02 26.91
CA LYS A 119 5.10 16.12 27.72
C LYS A 119 6.07 17.28 27.98
N PRO A 120 7.35 17.06 28.35
CA PRO A 120 8.31 18.15 28.52
C PRO A 120 8.59 18.93 27.22
N LEU A 121 8.51 18.26 26.05
CA LEU A 121 8.67 18.92 24.75
C LEU A 121 7.48 19.83 24.42
N HIS A 122 6.26 19.43 24.77
CA HIS A 122 5.05 20.24 24.60
C HIS A 122 4.99 21.42 25.58
N ASP A 123 5.41 21.22 26.82
CA ASP A 123 5.42 22.28 27.85
C ASP A 123 6.37 23.42 27.47
N ARG A 124 7.45 23.13 26.74
CA ARG A 124 8.37 24.15 26.19
C ARG A 124 7.77 25.03 25.09
N LEU A 125 6.73 24.58 24.38
CA LEU A 125 6.03 25.42 23.41
C LEU A 125 5.11 26.45 24.08
N ARG A 126 4.78 26.27 25.37
CA ARG A 126 4.05 27.26 26.16
C ARG A 126 4.97 28.45 26.45
N LYS A 127 4.37 29.62 26.72
CA LYS A 127 4.99 30.95 26.70
C LYS A 127 6.26 31.15 27.57
N ASN A 128 6.62 30.20 28.43
CA ASN A 128 7.79 30.27 29.29
C ASN A 128 9.01 29.64 28.60
N ARG A 129 10.07 30.43 28.41
CA ARG A 129 11.31 30.02 27.72
C ARG A 129 12.09 29.01 28.57
N ILE A 130 11.73 27.74 28.49
CA ILE A 130 12.58 26.66 29.02
C ILE A 130 13.78 26.51 28.07
N LEU A 131 14.99 26.71 28.59
CA LEU A 131 16.26 26.53 27.89
C LEU A 131 16.44 25.06 27.50
N TRP A 132 17.14 24.83 26.38
CA TRP A 132 17.44 23.48 25.90
C TRP A 132 18.35 22.77 26.92
N SER A 133 17.82 21.77 27.62
CA SER A 133 18.57 20.95 28.58
C SER A 133 18.92 19.58 27.99
N ASP A 134 19.92 18.91 28.56
CA ASP A 134 20.32 17.55 28.19
C ASP A 134 19.17 16.54 28.29
N GLU A 135 18.19 16.80 29.15
CA GLU A 135 16.97 16.02 29.29
C GLU A 135 16.15 15.99 27.98
N HIS A 136 16.01 17.14 27.30
CA HIS A 136 15.29 17.22 26.03
C HIS A 136 16.02 16.45 24.92
N ILE A 137 17.35 16.43 24.95
CA ILE A 137 18.17 15.66 24.00
C ILE A 137 17.93 14.17 24.21
N ARG A 138 17.95 13.70 25.47
CA ARG A 138 17.69 12.30 25.83
C ARG A 138 16.29 11.85 25.43
N ILE A 139 15.28 12.71 25.62
CA ILE A 139 13.90 12.44 25.19
C ILE A 139 13.82 12.28 23.67
N ILE A 140 14.44 13.18 22.90
CA ILE A 140 14.44 13.09 21.43
C ILE A 140 15.17 11.82 20.96
N GLN A 141 16.27 11.44 21.63
CA GLN A 141 16.98 10.19 21.34
C GLN A 141 16.13 8.95 21.63
N GLN A 142 15.29 8.97 22.68
CA GLN A 142 14.38 7.88 23.00
C GLN A 142 13.23 7.77 21.99
N ILE A 143 12.70 8.90 21.50
CA ILE A 143 11.62 8.93 20.50
C ILE A 143 12.12 8.46 19.12
N LYS A 144 13.40 8.74 18.81
CA LYS A 144 14.02 8.34 17.53
C LYS A 144 14.49 6.87 17.48
N LYS A 145 14.55 6.17 18.62
CA LYS A 145 14.93 4.75 18.70
C LYS A 145 13.75 3.85 18.37
#